data_AF-A0A1G4U223-F1
#
_entry.id   AF-A0A1G4U223-F1
#
_cell.length_a   1.000
_cell.length_b   1.000
_cell.length_c   1.000
_cell.angle_alpha   90.00
_cell.angle_beta   90.00
_cell.angle_gamma   90.00
#
_symmetry.space_group_name_H-M   'P 1'
#
loop_
_entity.id
_entity.type
_entity.pdbx_description
1 polymer ?
#
loop_
_entity_poly.entity_id
_entity_poly.type
_entity_poly.pdbx_seq_one_letter_code
_entity_poly.pdbx_strand_id
1 'polypeptide(L)'
;MTIGPNCSRTGEALLAGAGCPVPHHCDCDLTLDRIAVDRWEISIRSPRADAWVRKELCEPLGHCLGGSIVVDVLSADRFIKNARAQGFRIEFVGLGGKDLL
;
A
#
# COMPACT_ATOMS: atom_id res chain seq x y z
N MET A 1 58.94 -11.93 -5.19
CA MET A 1 58.19 -12.86 -4.34
C MET A 1 56.83 -12.25 -4.06
N THR A 2 55.78 -12.90 -4.53
CA THR A 2 54.37 -12.48 -4.44
C THR A 2 53.71 -13.27 -3.33
N ILE A 3 53.13 -12.62 -2.31
CA ILE A 3 52.26 -13.25 -1.31
C ILE A 3 51.07 -12.32 -1.00
N GLY A 4 49.92 -12.66 -1.59
CA GLY A 4 48.61 -12.93 -0.94
C GLY A 4 47.84 -11.81 -0.20
N PRO A 5 46.49 -11.81 -0.27
CA PRO A 5 45.68 -10.60 -0.18
C PRO A 5 45.02 -10.33 1.20
N ASN A 6 44.64 -9.07 1.39
CA ASN A 6 43.73 -8.56 2.41
C ASN A 6 42.43 -9.38 2.50
N CYS A 7 42.13 -9.94 3.67
CA CYS A 7 40.80 -10.46 4.02
C CYS A 7 40.20 -9.60 5.14
N SER A 8 39.54 -8.50 4.76
CA SER A 8 38.58 -7.82 5.64
C SER A 8 37.35 -8.71 5.79
N ARG A 9 37.07 -9.15 7.01
CA ARG A 9 35.88 -9.93 7.35
C ARG A 9 34.73 -8.96 7.62
N THR A 10 34.03 -8.61 6.55
CA THR A 10 32.81 -7.79 6.58
C THR A 10 31.69 -8.57 7.25
N GLY A 11 30.90 -7.89 8.08
CA GLY A 11 29.82 -8.48 8.87
C GLY A 11 28.70 -9.04 8.02
N GLU A 12 28.32 -10.29 8.31
CA GLU A 12 27.12 -10.92 7.79
C GLU A 12 25.89 -10.35 8.52
N ALA A 13 25.07 -9.66 7.75
CA ALA A 13 23.88 -8.97 8.16
C ALA A 13 22.63 -9.82 7.88
N LEU A 14 21.68 -9.75 8.81
CA LEU A 14 20.23 -9.93 8.63
C LEU A 14 19.72 -11.34 8.32
N LEU A 15 19.46 -12.07 9.41
CA LEU A 15 18.45 -13.12 9.46
C LEU A 15 17.04 -12.52 9.55
N ALA A 16 16.09 -13.29 9.00
CA ALA A 16 14.64 -13.16 9.09
C ALA A 16 13.96 -12.20 8.09
N GLY A 17 13.92 -12.64 6.82
CA GLY A 17 12.77 -12.37 5.97
C GLY A 17 11.53 -13.06 6.53
N ALA A 18 10.85 -12.40 7.46
CA ALA A 18 9.54 -12.81 7.96
C ALA A 18 8.47 -11.96 7.25
N GLY A 19 7.72 -12.61 6.37
CA GLY A 19 6.42 -12.13 5.89
C GLY A 19 6.45 -11.02 4.83
N CYS A 20 6.97 -11.30 3.63
CA CYS A 20 6.40 -10.62 2.47
C CYS A 20 4.98 -11.17 2.29
N PRO A 21 3.90 -10.36 2.45
CA PRO A 21 2.60 -10.80 1.98
C PRO A 21 2.75 -11.11 0.50
N VAL A 22 2.25 -12.29 0.09
CA VAL A 22 2.15 -12.69 -1.32
C VAL A 22 1.69 -11.46 -2.11
N PRO A 23 2.39 -11.06 -3.19
CA PRO A 23 1.83 -10.08 -4.10
C PRO A 23 0.63 -10.77 -4.74
N HIS A 24 -0.53 -10.64 -4.10
CA HIS A 24 -1.79 -10.90 -4.75
C HIS A 24 -1.82 -9.85 -5.86
N HIS A 25 -1.44 -10.29 -7.06
CA HIS A 25 -1.70 -9.59 -8.31
C HIS A 25 -3.23 -9.53 -8.47
N CYS A 26 -3.86 -8.75 -7.62
CA CYS A 26 -5.22 -8.31 -7.85
C CYS A 26 -5.10 -7.11 -8.75
N ASP A 27 -5.75 -7.25 -9.90
CA ASP A 27 -5.93 -6.26 -10.94
C ASP A 27 -6.86 -5.13 -10.44
N CYS A 28 -6.53 -4.57 -9.27
CA CYS A 28 -7.28 -3.55 -8.56
C CYS A 28 -6.45 -2.27 -8.46
N ASP A 29 -7.14 -1.15 -8.47
CA ASP A 29 -6.53 0.17 -8.39
C ASP A 29 -6.31 0.61 -6.94
N LEU A 30 -7.22 0.20 -6.06
CA LEU A 30 -7.25 0.53 -4.64
C LEU A 30 -7.64 -0.70 -3.80
N THR A 31 -7.04 -0.85 -2.63
CA THR A 31 -7.50 -1.78 -1.58
C THR A 31 -8.03 -1.01 -0.40
N LEU A 32 -9.14 -1.47 0.19
CA LEU A 32 -9.69 -0.92 1.42
C LEU A 32 -9.64 -1.99 2.53
N ASP A 33 -8.85 -1.71 3.55
CA ASP A 33 -8.59 -2.59 4.69
C ASP A 33 -9.18 -1.99 5.97
N ARG A 34 -9.89 -2.80 6.77
CA ARG A 34 -10.31 -2.38 8.12
C ARG A 34 -9.23 -2.72 9.14
N ILE A 35 -8.45 -1.74 9.55
CA ILE A 35 -7.34 -1.92 10.50
C ILE A 35 -7.76 -1.78 11.98
N ALA A 36 -8.87 -1.07 12.26
CA ALA A 36 -9.45 -0.98 13.60
C ALA A 36 -10.97 -0.78 13.55
N VAL A 37 -11.61 -0.59 14.71
CA VAL A 37 -13.07 -0.39 14.79
C VAL A 37 -13.52 0.81 13.97
N ASP A 38 -12.76 1.90 14.04
CA ASP A 38 -13.05 3.22 13.47
C ASP A 38 -12.02 3.66 12.42
N ARG A 39 -10.96 2.88 12.19
CA ARG A 39 -9.88 3.21 11.25
C ARG A 39 -9.83 2.24 10.08
N TRP A 40 -9.69 2.83 8.90
CA TRP A 40 -9.62 2.16 7.62
C TRP A 40 -8.38 2.61 6.87
N GLU A 41 -7.68 1.67 6.25
CA GLU A 41 -6.54 1.95 5.38
C GLU A 41 -6.99 1.80 3.92
N ILE A 42 -6.67 2.82 3.12
CA ILE A 42 -6.79 2.77 1.67
C ILE A 42 -5.38 2.61 1.12
N SER A 43 -5.07 1.48 0.49
CA SER A 43 -3.80 1.31 -0.22
C SER A 43 -3.96 1.55 -1.72
N ILE A 44 -3.01 2.27 -2.30
CA ILE A 44 -2.95 2.64 -3.70
C ILE A 44 -2.13 1.57 -4.43
N ARG A 45 -2.73 0.90 -5.41
CA ARG A 45 -2.14 -0.27 -6.08
C ARG A 45 -1.77 -0.01 -7.55
N SER A 46 -2.40 0.99 -8.19
CA SER A 46 -2.12 1.33 -9.59
C SER A 46 -1.56 2.75 -9.78
N PRO A 47 -0.74 3.00 -10.82
CA PRO A 47 -0.26 4.34 -11.14
C PRO A 47 -1.38 5.33 -11.46
N ARG A 48 -2.49 4.86 -12.04
CA ARG A 48 -3.67 5.70 -12.33
C ARG A 48 -4.35 6.14 -11.04
N ALA A 49 -4.46 5.24 -10.06
CA ALA A 49 -4.96 5.59 -8.74
C ALA A 49 -4.05 6.60 -8.05
N ASP A 50 -2.73 6.39 -8.05
CA ASP A 50 -1.76 7.32 -7.44
C ASP A 50 -1.90 8.74 -8.02
N ALA A 51 -1.94 8.88 -9.35
CA ALA A 51 -2.12 10.17 -10.00
C ALA A 51 -3.45 10.85 -9.62
N TRP A 52 -4.52 10.08 -9.48
CA TRP A 52 -5.82 10.62 -9.07
C TRP A 52 -5.83 11.03 -7.59
N VAL A 53 -5.28 10.22 -6.69
CA VAL A 53 -5.23 10.52 -5.26
C VAL A 53 -4.42 11.79 -5.00
N ARG A 54 -3.28 11.98 -5.68
CA ARG A 54 -2.49 13.22 -5.59
C ARG A 54 -3.29 14.45 -5.99
N LYS A 55 -4.13 14.32 -7.02
CA LYS A 55 -5.02 15.39 -7.48
C LYS A 55 -6.11 15.70 -6.46
N GLU A 56 -6.70 14.68 -5.82
CA GLU A 56 -7.78 14.86 -4.84
C GLU A 56 -7.30 15.45 -3.51
N LEU A 57 -6.12 15.06 -3.03
CA LEU A 57 -5.62 15.50 -1.73
C LEU A 57 -4.89 16.84 -1.77
N CYS A 58 -4.67 17.40 -2.97
CA CYS A 58 -3.89 18.60 -3.24
C CYS A 58 -2.44 18.53 -2.72
N GLU A 59 -1.57 19.37 -3.26
CA GLU A 59 -0.20 19.49 -2.76
C GLU A 59 -0.15 20.34 -1.47
N PRO A 60 0.69 19.97 -0.48
CA PRO A 60 1.78 18.97 -0.53
C PRO A 60 1.38 17.55 -0.08
N LEU A 61 0.13 17.35 0.34
CA LEU A 61 -0.30 16.10 0.98
C LEU A 61 -0.23 14.92 0.00
N GLY A 62 -0.53 15.14 -1.28
CA GLY A 62 -0.42 14.14 -2.33
C GLY A 62 0.99 13.53 -2.45
N HIS A 63 2.04 14.33 -2.36
CA HIS A 63 3.43 13.85 -2.44
C HIS A 63 3.93 13.11 -1.20
N CYS A 64 3.30 13.32 -0.03
CA CYS A 64 3.70 12.66 1.21
C CYS A 64 3.11 11.25 1.38
N LEU A 65 2.27 10.80 0.45
CA LEU A 65 1.60 9.50 0.56
C LEU A 65 2.57 8.38 0.21
N GLY A 66 2.89 7.56 1.20
CA GLY A 66 3.66 6.32 1.05
C GLY A 66 2.90 5.19 0.35
N GLY A 67 1.93 5.53 -0.52
CA GLY A 67 1.05 4.56 -1.17
C GLY A 67 -0.12 4.07 -0.32
N SER A 68 -0.32 4.59 0.89
CA SER A 68 -1.55 4.34 1.67
C SER A 68 -2.00 5.56 2.48
N ILE A 69 -3.27 5.58 2.85
CA ILE A 69 -3.91 6.61 3.67
C ILE A 69 -4.77 5.94 4.73
N VAL A 70 -4.66 6.39 5.99
CA VAL A 70 -5.54 5.95 7.07
C VAL A 70 -6.60 7.02 7.34
N VAL A 71 -7.86 6.61 7.34
CA VAL A 71 -9.02 7.50 7.49
C VAL A 71 -10.08 6.88 8.40
N ASP A 72 -11.03 7.70 8.86
CA ASP A 72 -12.23 7.22 9.54
C ASP A 72 -13.23 6.58 8.55
N VAL A 73 -14.24 5.88 9.08
CA VAL A 73 -15.24 5.15 8.27
C VAL A 73 -16.03 6.04 7.30
N LEU A 74 -16.35 7.29 7.67
CA LEU A 74 -17.12 8.20 6.81
C LEU A 74 -16.24 8.75 5.69
N SER A 75 -15.00 9.09 6.03
CA SER A 75 -14.00 9.50 5.05
C SER A 75 -13.68 8.38 4.06
N ALA A 76 -13.54 7.14 4.53
CA ALA A 76 -13.38 5.95 3.68
C ALA A 76 -14.56 5.79 2.73
N ASP A 77 -15.80 5.77 3.25
CA ASP A 77 -17.01 5.63 2.44
C ASP A 77 -17.10 6.69 1.33
N ARG A 78 -16.88 7.97 1.69
CA ARG A 78 -16.88 9.06 0.71
C ARG A 78 -15.79 8.89 -0.35
N PHE A 79 -14.58 8.51 0.06
CA PHE A 79 -13.46 8.31 -0.85
C PHE A 79 -13.73 7.18 -1.84
N ILE A 80 -14.20 6.03 -1.35
CA ILE A 80 -14.55 4.87 -2.18
C ILE A 80 -15.68 5.19 -3.16
N LYS A 81 -16.71 5.95 -2.74
CA LYS A 81 -17.78 6.41 -3.63
C LYS A 81 -17.24 7.27 -4.77
N ASN A 82 -16.35 8.22 -4.46
CA ASN A 82 -15.71 9.04 -5.48
C ASN A 82 -14.83 8.20 -6.42
N ALA A 83 -14.04 7.28 -5.87
CA ALA A 83 -13.20 6.39 -6.67
C ALA A 83 -14.03 5.51 -7.63
N ARG A 84 -15.15 4.94 -7.17
CA ARG A 84 -16.07 4.17 -8.03
C ARG A 84 -16.68 5.03 -9.13
N ALA A 85 -17.04 6.28 -8.83
CA ALA A 85 -17.55 7.22 -9.83
C ALA A 85 -16.53 7.52 -10.94
N GLN A 86 -15.23 7.43 -10.64
CA GLN A 86 -14.14 7.55 -11.61
C GLN A 86 -13.79 6.22 -12.33
N GLY A 87 -14.49 5.14 -12.00
CA GLY A 87 -14.27 3.81 -12.58
C GLY A 87 -13.03 3.09 -12.06
N PHE A 88 -12.59 3.37 -10.84
CA PHE A 88 -11.51 2.61 -10.19
C PHE A 88 -12.02 1.27 -9.68
N ARG A 89 -11.18 0.23 -9.82
CA ARG A 89 -11.44 -1.11 -9.28
C ARG A 89 -10.96 -1.16 -7.83
N ILE A 90 -11.87 -1.48 -6.92
CA ILE A 90 -11.62 -1.42 -5.48
C ILE A 90 -11.84 -2.80 -4.90
N GLU A 91 -10.86 -3.29 -4.17
CA GLU A 91 -10.94 -4.55 -3.43
C GLU A 91 -11.11 -4.27 -1.94
N PHE A 92 -12.06 -4.96 -1.30
CA PHE A 92 -12.30 -4.86 0.14
C PHE A 92 -11.64 -6.04 0.83
N VAL A 93 -10.72 -5.74 1.72
CA VAL A 93 -10.00 -6.73 2.52
C VAL A 93 -10.51 -6.59 3.94
N GLY A 94 -11.45 -7.48 4.30
CA GLY A 94 -12.03 -7.51 5.64
C GLY A 94 -11.10 -8.18 6.64
N LEU A 95 -11.43 -8.07 7.94
CA LEU A 95 -10.72 -8.74 9.04
C LEU A 95 -10.65 -10.28 8.91
N GLY A 96 -11.43 -10.87 8.00
CA GLY A 96 -11.47 -12.32 7.71
C GLY A 96 -11.02 -12.72 6.30
N GLY A 97 -10.44 -11.80 5.53
CA GLY A 97 -10.06 -12.05 4.13
C GLY A 97 -10.90 -11.25 3.12
N LYS A 98 -10.59 -11.45 1.84
CA LYS A 98 -11.16 -10.71 0.70
C LYS A 98 -12.68 -10.91 0.59
N ASP A 99 -13.40 -9.80 0.52
CA ASP A 99 -14.79 -9.79 0.08
C ASP A 99 -14.80 -9.63 -1.44
N LEU A 100 -14.89 -10.75 -2.14
CA LEU A 100 -15.03 -10.79 -3.59
C LEU A 100 -16.52 -10.60 -3.92
N LEU A 101 -16.93 -9.35 -4.12
CA LEU A 101 -18.22 -9.01 -4.74
C LEU A 101 -18.14 -9.12 -6.27
#